data_AF-M8C641-F1
#
_entry.id   AF-M8C641-F1
#
_cell.length_a   1.000
_cell.length_b   1.000
_cell.length_c   1.000
_cell.angle_alpha   90.00
_cell.angle_beta   90.00
_cell.angle_gamma   90.00
#
_symmetry.space_group_name_H-M   'P 1'
#
loop_
_entity.id
_entity.type
_entity.pdbx_description
1 polymer ?
#
loop_
_entity_poly.entity_id
_entity_poly.type
_entity_poly.pdbx_seq_one_letter_code
_entity_poly.pdbx_strand_id
1 'polypeptide(L)'
;MASRRAEFIAARDLTPMWAEFEAAKAEWAVEQEAAKAADRERKSQRALKKREARHRKKEEDASVAAERSAEIQARWGVADKARKENDSAWPACPSGDNIFGIKAIKVLKQLGAYADAEKAKQSVGIRPGKGKMRNRRYINRKGPLIVYGTEGSKIVKAFRNLPGVDVANVERLNLLDLAPGGHLGRFVIWTESAFKKLDEVYGSFEASSSKKKGFVLPRPKMTNADLGRLINSDEVQSVVKPINKEVKRREARKNPLKNAAAVLKLNPYFGTARRMAVLAEAARVKARKEKINSKRTKLSAEEASKIKAAGKAWYQTMISDSDYTEFDVFSKWLGVSQ
;
A
#
# COMPACT_ATOMS: atom_id res chain seq x y z
N MET A 1 35.98 -3.30 -12.42
CA MET A 1 36.65 -4.48 -13.03
C MET A 1 38.03 -4.14 -13.59
N ALA A 2 38.21 -3.05 -14.36
CA ALA A 2 39.52 -2.71 -14.94
C ALA A 2 40.59 -2.28 -13.91
N SER A 3 40.22 -1.49 -12.89
CA SER A 3 41.19 -0.95 -11.91
C SER A 3 41.86 -2.02 -11.03
N ARG A 4 41.09 -2.96 -10.48
CA ARG A 4 41.62 -4.06 -9.66
C ARG A 4 42.33 -5.16 -10.48
N ARG A 5 42.01 -5.26 -11.78
CA ARG A 5 42.68 -6.20 -12.69
C ARG A 5 44.11 -5.74 -12.99
N ALA A 6 44.34 -4.43 -13.02
CA ALA A 6 45.68 -3.85 -13.15
C ALA A 6 46.49 -4.02 -11.85
N GLU A 7 45.87 -3.83 -10.69
CA GLU A 7 46.50 -4.07 -9.38
C GLU A 7 46.91 -5.53 -9.18
N PHE A 8 46.11 -6.49 -9.68
CA PHE A 8 46.40 -7.93 -9.54
C PHE A 8 47.50 -8.43 -10.49
N ILE A 9 47.69 -7.78 -11.65
CA ILE A 9 48.73 -8.15 -12.63
C ILE A 9 50.11 -7.55 -12.25
N ALA A 10 50.13 -6.48 -11.45
CA ALA A 10 51.36 -5.80 -11.01
C ALA A 10 52.09 -6.49 -9.83
N ALA A 11 51.41 -7.38 -9.11
CA ALA A 11 52.02 -8.20 -8.05
C ALA A 11 52.65 -9.47 -8.66
N ARG A 12 53.98 -9.44 -8.85
CA ARG A 12 54.85 -10.49 -9.42
C ARG A 12 54.71 -11.87 -8.78
N ASP A 13 55.03 -12.87 -9.60
CA ASP A 13 55.77 -14.09 -9.25
C ASP A 13 55.29 -14.88 -8.02
N LEU A 14 54.15 -15.57 -8.15
CA LEU A 14 53.85 -16.82 -7.45
C LEU A 14 52.82 -17.55 -8.30
N THR A 15 52.93 -18.86 -8.45
CA THR A 15 51.79 -19.71 -8.85
C THR A 15 50.76 -19.72 -7.72
N PRO A 16 49.58 -19.08 -7.84
CA PRO A 16 48.45 -19.48 -7.03
C PRO A 16 47.72 -20.56 -7.83
N MET A 17 47.50 -21.70 -7.20
CA MET A 17 46.65 -22.76 -7.75
C MET A 17 45.37 -22.15 -8.36
N TRP A 18 45.00 -22.58 -9.57
CA TRP A 18 43.74 -22.22 -10.23
C TRP A 18 42.51 -22.34 -9.29
N ALA A 19 42.59 -23.23 -8.29
CA ALA A 19 41.60 -23.39 -7.23
C ALA A 19 41.42 -22.15 -6.32
N GLU A 20 42.46 -21.38 -6.03
CA GLU A 20 42.36 -20.15 -5.23
C GLU A 20 41.66 -19.04 -6.01
N PHE A 21 41.88 -18.97 -7.33
CA PHE A 21 41.16 -18.07 -8.21
C PHE A 21 39.68 -18.44 -8.35
N GLU A 22 39.36 -19.73 -8.47
CA GLU A 22 37.96 -20.20 -8.47
C GLU A 22 37.25 -19.95 -7.15
N ALA A 23 37.94 -20.14 -6.02
CA ALA A 23 37.42 -19.81 -4.69
C ALA A 23 37.11 -18.30 -4.56
N ALA A 24 38.04 -17.43 -4.95
CA ALA A 24 37.84 -15.99 -4.93
C ALA A 24 36.70 -15.54 -5.87
N LYS A 25 36.52 -16.21 -7.02
CA LYS A 25 35.42 -15.94 -7.95
C LYS A 25 34.07 -16.38 -7.37
N ALA A 26 34.02 -17.49 -6.64
CA ALA A 26 32.83 -17.96 -5.94
C ALA A 26 32.43 -17.01 -4.80
N GLU A 27 33.39 -16.56 -3.99
CA GLU A 27 33.16 -15.55 -2.95
C GLU A 27 32.64 -14.23 -3.54
N TRP A 28 33.25 -13.77 -4.65
CA TRP A 28 32.79 -12.57 -5.34
C TRP A 28 31.37 -12.72 -5.90
N ALA A 29 31.00 -13.89 -6.42
CA ALA A 29 29.64 -14.15 -6.90
C ALA A 29 28.61 -14.11 -5.76
N VAL A 30 28.95 -14.65 -4.59
CA VAL A 30 28.13 -14.56 -3.37
C VAL A 30 27.99 -13.11 -2.91
N GLU A 31 29.08 -12.34 -2.93
CA GLU A 31 29.07 -10.92 -2.58
C GLU A 31 28.21 -10.09 -3.55
N GLN A 32 28.23 -10.41 -4.86
CA GLN A 32 27.37 -9.77 -5.85
C GLN A 32 25.90 -10.10 -5.66
N GLU A 33 25.55 -11.35 -5.37
CA GLU A 33 24.16 -11.72 -5.06
C GLU A 33 23.69 -11.09 -3.74
N ALA A 34 24.54 -11.01 -2.73
CA ALA A 34 24.25 -10.29 -1.49
C ALA A 34 24.02 -8.78 -1.74
N ALA A 35 24.85 -8.14 -2.58
CA ALA A 35 24.68 -6.74 -2.96
C ALA A 35 23.38 -6.49 -3.75
N LYS A 36 23.02 -7.39 -4.68
CA LYS A 36 21.73 -7.32 -5.40
C LYS A 36 20.55 -7.54 -4.48
N ALA A 37 20.65 -8.45 -3.51
CA ALA A 37 19.61 -8.71 -2.51
C ALA A 37 19.38 -7.46 -1.64
N ALA A 38 20.46 -6.82 -1.16
CA ALA A 38 20.38 -5.59 -0.39
C ALA A 38 19.73 -4.43 -1.17
N ASP A 39 20.02 -4.28 -2.47
CA ASP A 39 19.41 -3.24 -3.29
C ASP A 39 17.92 -3.52 -3.60
N ARG A 40 17.53 -4.79 -3.78
CA ARG A 40 16.12 -5.21 -3.86
C ARG A 40 15.37 -4.89 -2.57
N GLU A 41 15.97 -5.17 -1.42
CA GLU A 41 15.39 -4.88 -0.12
C GLU A 41 15.23 -3.38 0.09
N ARG A 42 16.25 -2.57 -0.23
CA ARG A 42 16.18 -1.10 -0.19
C ARG A 42 15.07 -0.55 -1.08
N LYS A 43 14.89 -1.09 -2.28
CA LYS A 43 13.78 -0.72 -3.19
C LYS A 43 12.42 -1.10 -2.60
N SER A 44 12.30 -2.27 -1.99
CA SER A 44 11.07 -2.72 -1.33
C SER A 44 10.70 -1.83 -0.13
N GLN A 45 11.67 -1.47 0.71
CA GLN A 45 11.47 -0.57 1.85
C GLN A 45 11.09 0.85 1.41
N ARG A 46 11.69 1.36 0.33
CA ARG A 46 11.30 2.65 -0.28
C ARG A 46 9.87 2.61 -0.82
N ALA A 47 9.47 1.51 -1.46
CA ALA A 47 8.11 1.34 -1.96
C ALA A 47 7.09 1.27 -0.80
N LEU A 48 7.42 0.55 0.27
CA LEU A 48 6.61 0.47 1.49
C LEU A 48 6.43 1.85 2.12
N LYS A 49 7.53 2.58 2.39
CA LYS A 49 7.49 3.95 2.94
C LYS A 49 6.68 4.90 2.07
N LYS A 50 6.78 4.79 0.74
CA LYS A 50 5.98 5.60 -0.19
C LYS A 50 4.49 5.27 -0.12
N ARG A 51 4.14 4.00 0.11
CA ARG A 51 2.76 3.53 0.27
C ARG A 51 2.17 3.99 1.60
N GLU A 52 2.93 3.87 2.68
CA GLU A 52 2.57 4.37 4.02
C GLU A 52 2.39 5.89 4.02
N ALA A 53 3.31 6.64 3.42
CA ALA A 53 3.17 8.09 3.29
C ALA A 53 1.92 8.52 2.51
N ARG A 54 1.53 7.75 1.47
CA ARG A 54 0.28 7.99 0.73
C ARG A 54 -0.96 7.68 1.57
N HIS A 55 -0.92 6.61 2.37
CA HIS A 55 -2.01 6.28 3.30
C HIS A 55 -2.16 7.36 4.36
N ARG A 56 -1.05 7.73 5.02
CA ARG A 56 -1.01 8.81 6.00
C ARG A 56 -1.54 10.12 5.43
N LYS A 57 -1.12 10.50 4.22
CA LYS A 57 -1.63 11.71 3.56
C LYS A 57 -3.13 11.62 3.27
N LYS A 58 -3.64 10.48 2.82
CA LYS A 58 -5.09 10.28 2.61
C LYS A 58 -5.87 10.34 3.92
N GLU A 59 -5.33 9.77 4.99
CA GLU A 59 -5.92 9.82 6.33
C GLU A 59 -5.92 11.26 6.87
N GLU A 60 -4.81 12.00 6.71
CA GLU A 60 -4.71 13.42 7.06
C GLU A 60 -5.67 14.29 6.22
N ASP A 61 -5.76 14.06 4.89
CA ASP A 61 -6.69 14.79 4.02
C ASP A 61 -8.15 14.47 4.38
N ALA A 62 -8.47 13.22 4.73
CA ALA A 62 -9.79 12.80 5.18
C ALA A 62 -10.13 13.32 6.59
N SER A 63 -9.17 13.34 7.51
CA SER A 63 -9.33 13.90 8.85
C SER A 63 -9.55 15.41 8.77
N VAL A 64 -8.78 16.13 7.95
CA VAL A 64 -8.97 17.57 7.71
C VAL A 64 -10.33 17.85 7.06
N ALA A 65 -10.82 16.97 6.19
CA ALA A 65 -12.17 17.11 5.61
C ALA A 65 -13.27 16.87 6.66
N ALA A 66 -13.12 15.85 7.50
CA ALA A 66 -14.04 15.54 8.59
C ALA A 66 -14.01 16.64 9.66
N GLU A 67 -12.83 17.10 10.07
CA GLU A 67 -12.62 18.24 10.97
C GLU A 67 -13.24 19.51 10.40
N ARG A 68 -13.05 19.80 9.11
CA ARG A 68 -13.74 20.94 8.47
C ARG A 68 -15.24 20.78 8.50
N SER A 69 -15.78 19.59 8.25
CA SER A 69 -17.23 19.37 8.30
C SER A 69 -17.80 19.49 9.71
N ALA A 70 -17.10 18.95 10.71
CA ALA A 70 -17.45 19.05 12.12
C ALA A 70 -17.28 20.48 12.65
N GLU A 71 -16.23 21.19 12.21
CA GLU A 71 -15.99 22.60 12.49
C GLU A 71 -17.10 23.46 11.86
N ILE A 72 -17.53 23.17 10.63
CA ILE A 72 -18.67 23.84 9.99
C ILE A 72 -19.96 23.56 10.77
N GLN A 73 -20.24 22.31 11.16
CA GLN A 73 -21.43 21.95 11.94
C GLN A 73 -21.42 22.56 13.35
N ALA A 74 -20.30 22.51 14.05
CA ALA A 74 -20.12 23.14 15.37
C ALA A 74 -20.25 24.66 15.27
N ARG A 75 -19.69 25.29 14.23
CA ARG A 75 -19.85 26.73 13.96
C ARG A 75 -21.29 27.07 13.60
N TRP A 76 -22.01 26.20 12.87
CA TRP A 76 -23.45 26.35 12.62
C TRP A 76 -24.23 26.24 13.93
N GLY A 77 -23.85 25.31 14.83
CA GLY A 77 -24.42 25.20 16.17
C GLY A 77 -24.16 26.42 17.05
N VAL A 78 -22.96 27.02 16.97
CA VAL A 78 -22.64 28.29 17.65
C VAL A 78 -23.43 29.45 17.05
N ALA A 79 -23.57 29.52 15.73
CA ALA A 79 -24.40 30.52 15.05
C ALA A 79 -25.89 30.36 15.36
N ASP A 80 -26.40 29.13 15.47
CA ASP A 80 -27.80 28.82 15.83
C ASP A 80 -28.06 29.09 17.33
N LYS A 81 -27.08 28.82 18.20
CA LYS A 81 -27.15 29.21 19.62
C LYS A 81 -27.13 30.73 19.77
N ALA A 82 -26.24 31.42 19.04
CA ALA A 82 -26.21 32.88 18.99
C ALA A 82 -27.50 33.46 18.39
N ARG A 83 -28.16 32.77 17.46
CA ARG A 83 -29.49 33.15 16.96
C ARG A 83 -30.55 33.03 18.07
N LYS A 84 -30.62 31.89 18.76
CA LYS A 84 -31.61 31.65 19.84
C LYS A 84 -31.43 32.58 21.05
N GLU A 85 -30.19 32.88 21.42
CA GLU A 85 -29.89 33.82 22.51
C GLU A 85 -30.18 35.28 22.15
N ASN A 86 -30.17 35.61 20.84
CA ASN A 86 -30.46 36.94 20.33
C ASN A 86 -31.85 37.03 19.65
N ASP A 87 -32.80 36.12 19.85
CA ASP A 87 -34.11 36.23 19.18
C ASP A 87 -34.98 37.41 19.70
N SER A 88 -34.60 38.04 20.84
CA SER A 88 -35.12 39.36 21.27
C SER A 88 -34.30 40.54 20.76
N ALA A 89 -33.21 40.26 20.04
CA ALA A 89 -32.33 41.24 19.41
C ALA A 89 -31.64 40.59 18.21
N TRP A 90 -32.40 40.15 17.19
CA TRP A 90 -31.87 40.36 15.86
C TRP A 90 -31.65 41.88 15.85
N PRO A 91 -30.42 42.41 15.78
CA PRO A 91 -30.35 43.71 15.18
C PRO A 91 -30.95 43.42 13.80
N ALA A 92 -32.10 44.01 13.50
CA ALA A 92 -32.40 44.36 12.12
C ALA A 92 -31.05 44.72 11.52
N CYS A 93 -30.55 43.93 10.54
CA CYS A 93 -29.26 44.22 9.92
C CYS A 93 -29.31 45.70 9.59
N PRO A 94 -28.53 46.58 10.28
CA PRO A 94 -28.97 47.95 10.53
C PRO A 94 -29.52 48.54 9.26
N SER A 95 -30.84 48.69 9.24
CA SER A 95 -31.59 49.21 8.11
C SER A 95 -31.10 50.64 7.94
N GLY A 96 -30.08 50.78 7.09
CA GLY A 96 -29.39 52.03 6.83
C GLY A 96 -28.63 52.58 8.03
N ASP A 97 -27.36 52.20 8.22
CA ASP A 97 -26.40 53.13 8.84
C ASP A 97 -24.93 52.78 8.56
N ASN A 98 -24.08 53.80 8.53
CA ASN A 98 -22.70 53.75 8.02
C ASN A 98 -21.80 52.76 8.78
N ILE A 99 -21.53 51.61 8.16
CA ILE A 99 -20.57 50.59 8.64
C ILE A 99 -19.21 50.84 7.98
N PHE A 100 -18.29 51.48 8.70
CA PHE A 100 -16.86 51.51 8.35
C PHE A 100 -16.15 50.27 8.91
N GLY A 101 -14.95 49.94 8.41
CA GLY A 101 -14.27 48.66 8.65
C GLY A 101 -14.14 48.20 10.11
N ILE A 102 -14.02 49.12 11.07
CA ILE A 102 -13.96 48.80 12.52
C ILE A 102 -15.29 48.21 13.01
N LYS A 103 -16.43 48.75 12.55
CA LYS A 103 -17.77 48.26 12.90
C LYS A 103 -18.03 46.87 12.31
N ALA A 104 -17.52 46.60 11.10
CA ALA A 104 -17.65 45.29 10.45
C ALA A 104 -16.96 44.16 11.25
N ILE A 105 -15.79 44.42 11.83
CA ILE A 105 -15.09 43.47 12.70
C ILE A 105 -15.91 43.17 13.96
N LYS A 106 -16.56 44.19 14.56
CA LYS A 106 -17.41 44.01 15.74
C LYS A 106 -18.59 43.06 15.44
N VAL A 107 -19.24 43.25 14.29
CA VAL A 107 -20.33 42.36 13.83
C VAL A 107 -19.83 40.93 13.63
N LEU A 108 -18.68 40.73 12.98
CA LEU A 108 -18.12 39.38 12.79
C LEU A 108 -17.73 38.71 14.11
N LYS A 109 -17.29 39.49 15.11
CA LYS A 109 -16.99 38.96 16.45
C LYS A 109 -18.25 38.53 17.19
N GLN A 110 -19.32 39.33 17.12
CA GLN A 110 -20.62 38.98 17.68
C GLN A 110 -21.21 37.71 17.05
N LEU A 111 -21.05 37.55 15.74
CA LEU A 111 -21.50 36.36 15.01
C LEU A 111 -20.57 35.14 15.18
N GLY A 112 -19.44 35.26 15.88
CA GLY A 112 -18.42 34.21 15.97
C GLY A 112 -17.67 33.91 14.65
N ALA A 113 -17.95 34.66 13.59
CA ALA A 113 -17.37 34.51 12.26
C ALA A 113 -15.93 35.04 12.15
N TYR A 114 -15.49 35.86 13.10
CA TYR A 114 -14.20 36.55 13.03
C TYR A 114 -12.98 35.62 13.12
N ALA A 115 -13.10 34.47 13.78
CA ALA A 115 -12.01 33.49 13.89
C ALA A 115 -11.49 33.04 12.51
N ASP A 116 -12.38 32.95 11.52
CA ASP A 116 -12.02 32.53 10.17
C ASP A 116 -11.27 33.63 9.40
N ALA A 117 -11.62 34.90 9.64
CA ALA A 117 -10.89 36.05 9.13
C ALA A 117 -9.52 36.23 9.81
N GLU A 118 -9.41 35.95 11.12
CA GLU A 118 -8.13 35.93 11.83
C GLU A 118 -7.21 34.84 11.28
N LYS A 119 -7.74 33.63 11.05
CA LYS A 119 -7.02 32.52 10.41
C LYS A 119 -6.55 32.92 9.01
N ALA A 120 -7.38 33.61 8.24
CA ALA A 120 -6.99 34.14 6.94
C ALA A 120 -5.86 35.18 7.05
N LYS A 121 -5.93 36.09 8.02
CA LYS A 121 -4.91 37.11 8.30
C LYS A 121 -3.55 36.47 8.65
N GLN A 122 -3.55 35.47 9.55
CA GLN A 122 -2.33 34.76 9.95
C GLN A 122 -1.75 33.92 8.80
N SER A 123 -2.60 33.45 7.89
CA SER A 123 -2.19 32.58 6.78
C SER A 123 -1.53 33.30 5.60
N VAL A 124 -1.42 34.64 5.64
CA VAL A 124 -0.84 35.41 4.53
C VAL A 124 0.65 35.07 4.40
N GLY A 125 0.96 34.26 3.39
CA GLY A 125 2.31 33.79 3.12
C GLY A 125 2.86 34.29 1.79
N ILE A 126 4.18 34.40 1.70
CA ILE A 126 4.85 34.67 0.42
C ILE A 126 4.83 33.40 -0.44
N ARG A 127 4.30 33.51 -1.66
CA ARG A 127 4.23 32.44 -2.65
C ARG A 127 5.64 31.98 -3.05
N PRO A 128 5.96 30.67 -2.98
CA PRO A 128 7.22 30.14 -3.47
C PRO A 128 7.28 30.16 -5.01
N GLY A 129 8.51 30.18 -5.56
CA GLY A 129 8.76 30.08 -6.99
C GLY A 129 8.53 31.36 -7.79
N LYS A 130 8.42 31.20 -9.12
CA LYS A 130 8.41 32.32 -10.10
C LYS A 130 7.14 33.18 -10.06
N GLY A 131 6.07 32.70 -9.42
CA GLY A 131 4.83 33.48 -9.23
C GLY A 131 5.06 34.77 -8.44
N LYS A 132 6.06 34.79 -7.55
CA LYS A 132 6.46 35.97 -6.77
C LYS A 132 6.80 37.18 -7.64
N MET A 133 7.42 36.95 -8.80
CA MET A 133 7.82 38.01 -9.74
C MET A 133 6.67 38.48 -10.65
N ARG A 134 5.55 37.75 -10.68
CA ARG A 134 4.41 38.01 -11.59
C ARG A 134 3.20 38.60 -10.84
N ASN A 135 3.44 39.53 -9.91
CA ASN A 135 2.41 40.18 -9.08
C ASN A 135 1.50 39.22 -8.29
N ARG A 136 1.96 37.99 -8.02
CA ARG A 136 1.27 36.96 -7.23
C ARG A 136 2.07 36.60 -5.98
N ARG A 137 2.62 37.62 -5.32
CA ARG A 137 3.54 37.49 -4.19
C ARG A 137 2.88 36.87 -2.96
N TYR A 138 1.63 37.22 -2.66
CA TYR A 138 0.94 36.75 -1.47
C TYR A 138 -0.13 35.71 -1.81
N ILE A 139 -0.33 34.77 -0.88
CA ILE A 139 -1.45 33.83 -0.87
C ILE A 139 -2.16 34.01 0.47
N ASN A 140 -3.46 34.21 0.41
CA ASN A 140 -4.34 34.23 1.56
C ASN A 140 -5.34 33.07 1.47
N ARG A 141 -5.70 32.50 2.62
CA ARG A 141 -6.83 31.57 2.69
C ARG A 141 -8.15 32.31 2.47
N LYS A 142 -9.14 31.59 1.97
CA LYS A 142 -10.52 32.08 1.86
C LYS A 142 -11.20 31.93 3.20
N GLY A 143 -11.79 33.02 3.67
CA GLY A 143 -12.58 33.12 4.88
C GLY A 143 -14.08 33.21 4.55
N PRO A 144 -14.88 33.91 5.37
CA PRO A 144 -16.33 33.97 5.18
C PRO A 144 -16.71 34.69 3.88
N LEU A 145 -17.79 34.24 3.26
CA LEU A 145 -18.43 34.92 2.13
C LEU A 145 -19.67 35.64 2.63
N ILE A 146 -19.78 36.94 2.37
CA ILE A 146 -20.96 37.72 2.76
C ILE A 146 -21.83 37.93 1.53
N VAL A 147 -23.09 37.48 1.60
CA VAL A 147 -24.04 37.60 0.50
C VAL A 147 -25.12 38.63 0.82
N TYR A 148 -25.24 39.63 -0.06
CA TYR A 148 -26.19 40.74 0.07
C TYR A 148 -27.19 40.78 -1.09
N GLY A 149 -28.42 41.24 -0.80
CA GLY A 149 -29.50 41.32 -1.78
C GLY A 149 -29.73 42.71 -2.38
N THR A 150 -29.31 43.79 -1.71
CA THR A 150 -29.59 45.17 -2.12
C THR A 150 -28.49 45.72 -3.03
N GLU A 151 -28.86 46.18 -4.22
CA GLU A 151 -27.92 46.87 -5.12
C GLU A 151 -27.44 48.19 -4.50
N GLY A 152 -26.14 48.50 -4.65
CA GLY A 152 -25.55 49.72 -4.06
C GLY A 152 -25.29 49.65 -2.55
N SER A 153 -25.42 48.47 -1.92
CA SER A 153 -25.20 48.33 -0.48
C SER A 153 -23.79 48.74 -0.05
N LYS A 154 -23.70 49.58 1.00
CA LYS A 154 -22.46 50.02 1.63
C LYS A 154 -21.67 48.86 2.27
N ILE A 155 -22.28 47.67 2.42
CA ILE A 155 -21.64 46.43 2.88
C ILE A 155 -20.38 46.10 2.08
N VAL A 156 -20.40 46.28 0.75
CA VAL A 156 -19.25 45.99 -0.10
C VAL A 156 -18.02 46.79 0.34
N LYS A 157 -18.20 48.09 0.63
CA LYS A 157 -17.10 48.97 1.07
C LYS A 157 -16.58 48.59 2.46
N ALA A 158 -17.46 48.13 3.35
CA ALA A 158 -17.11 47.75 4.71
C ALA A 158 -16.26 46.48 4.77
N PHE A 159 -16.60 45.46 3.97
CA PHE A 159 -16.01 44.12 4.07
C PHE A 159 -14.90 43.84 3.04
N ARG A 160 -14.78 44.59 1.95
CA ARG A 160 -13.79 44.34 0.88
C ARG A 160 -12.33 44.33 1.36
N ASN A 161 -11.99 45.12 2.37
CA ASN A 161 -10.61 45.24 2.87
C ASN A 161 -10.28 44.26 4.01
N LEU A 162 -11.20 43.36 4.38
CA LEU A 162 -10.93 42.37 5.41
C LEU A 162 -10.19 41.16 4.83
N PRO A 163 -9.19 40.62 5.54
CA PRO A 163 -8.38 39.52 5.03
C PRO A 163 -9.23 38.25 4.85
N GLY A 164 -9.26 37.74 3.63
CA GLY A 164 -9.93 36.47 3.27
C GLY A 164 -11.45 36.56 3.16
N VAL A 165 -12.06 37.70 3.49
CA VAL A 165 -13.50 37.92 3.35
C VAL A 165 -13.81 38.31 1.92
N ASP A 166 -14.76 37.61 1.30
CA ASP A 166 -15.29 38.00 -0.01
C ASP A 166 -16.75 38.47 0.15
N VAL A 167 -17.22 39.27 -0.80
CA VAL A 167 -18.58 39.80 -0.82
C VAL A 167 -19.21 39.50 -2.17
N ALA A 168 -20.44 38.98 -2.18
CA ALA A 168 -21.16 38.65 -3.42
C ALA A 168 -22.63 39.11 -3.35
N ASN A 169 -23.20 39.44 -4.51
CA ASN A 169 -24.64 39.69 -4.63
C ASN A 169 -25.36 38.36 -4.95
N VAL A 170 -26.54 38.13 -4.38
CA VAL A 170 -27.37 36.94 -4.62
C VAL A 170 -27.63 36.69 -6.11
N GLU A 171 -27.94 37.76 -6.85
CA GLU A 171 -28.35 37.64 -8.25
C GLU A 171 -27.16 37.29 -9.16
N ARG A 172 -25.93 37.62 -8.71
CA ARG A 172 -24.68 37.38 -9.43
C ARG A 172 -23.77 36.41 -8.67
N LEU A 173 -24.37 35.47 -7.94
CA LEU A 173 -23.65 34.54 -7.10
C LEU A 173 -22.86 33.55 -7.97
N ASN A 174 -21.53 33.52 -7.79
CA ASN A 174 -20.64 32.69 -8.58
C ASN A 174 -20.26 31.40 -7.82
N LEU A 175 -20.15 30.30 -8.56
CA LEU A 175 -19.67 29.02 -8.02
C LEU A 175 -18.25 29.13 -7.47
N LEU A 176 -17.38 29.93 -8.10
CA LEU A 176 -15.99 30.08 -7.67
C LEU A 176 -15.88 30.74 -6.28
N ASP A 177 -16.85 31.58 -5.93
CA ASP A 177 -16.90 32.23 -4.63
C ASP A 177 -17.45 31.29 -3.55
N LEU A 178 -18.44 30.46 -3.90
CA LEU A 178 -19.03 29.45 -3.01
C LEU A 178 -18.11 28.23 -2.78
N ALA A 179 -17.39 27.81 -3.81
CA ALA A 179 -16.58 26.60 -3.82
C ALA A 179 -15.16 26.87 -4.36
N PRO A 180 -14.33 27.64 -3.62
CA PRO A 180 -12.97 27.93 -4.06
C PRO A 180 -12.16 26.63 -4.18
N GLY A 181 -11.55 26.42 -5.35
CA GLY A 181 -10.80 25.19 -5.65
C GLY A 181 -11.65 23.94 -5.82
N GLY A 182 -12.98 24.06 -5.95
CA GLY A 182 -13.90 22.94 -6.14
C GLY A 182 -14.33 22.24 -4.84
N HIS A 183 -13.98 22.80 -3.67
CA HIS A 183 -14.44 22.29 -2.38
C HIS A 183 -15.79 22.90 -2.01
N LEU A 184 -16.78 22.06 -1.70
CA LEU A 184 -18.10 22.47 -1.23
C LEU A 184 -18.04 22.88 0.25
N GLY A 185 -18.93 23.80 0.67
CA GLY A 185 -19.10 24.16 2.08
C GLY A 185 -18.21 25.31 2.56
N ARG A 186 -18.11 26.41 1.80
CA ARG A 186 -17.58 27.65 2.34
C ARG A 186 -18.53 28.23 3.40
N PHE A 187 -17.99 28.88 4.43
CA PHE A 187 -18.80 29.57 5.43
C PHE A 187 -19.43 30.83 4.83
N VAL A 188 -20.75 30.83 4.64
CA VAL A 188 -21.51 31.92 4.01
C VAL A 188 -22.40 32.61 5.02
N ILE A 189 -22.34 33.94 5.08
CA ILE A 189 -23.21 34.80 5.88
C ILE A 189 -24.22 35.45 4.96
N TRP A 190 -25.50 35.20 5.21
CA TRP A 190 -26.62 35.75 4.44
C TRP A 190 -27.22 36.96 5.14
N THR A 191 -27.46 38.03 4.40
CA THR A 191 -28.38 39.08 4.85
C THR A 191 -29.83 38.60 4.70
N GLU A 192 -30.74 39.11 5.52
CA GLU A 192 -32.16 38.74 5.45
C GLU A 192 -32.76 39.00 4.06
N SER A 193 -32.46 40.15 3.47
CA SER A 193 -32.90 40.51 2.12
C SER A 193 -32.30 39.60 1.05
N ALA A 194 -31.07 39.12 1.26
CA ALA A 194 -30.45 38.15 0.36
C ALA A 194 -31.16 36.80 0.42
N PHE A 195 -31.52 36.36 1.64
CA PHE A 195 -32.17 35.08 1.84
C PHE A 195 -33.55 35.04 1.19
N LYS A 196 -34.37 36.09 1.37
CA LYS A 196 -35.68 36.21 0.71
C LYS A 196 -35.59 36.21 -0.81
N LYS A 197 -34.55 36.81 -1.39
CA LYS A 197 -34.32 36.83 -2.84
C LYS A 197 -33.88 35.50 -3.44
N LEU A 198 -33.40 34.53 -2.65
CA LEU A 198 -32.97 33.24 -3.19
C LEU A 198 -34.13 32.48 -3.82
N ASP A 199 -35.29 32.49 -3.18
CA ASP A 199 -36.49 31.82 -3.66
C ASP A 199 -36.97 32.43 -4.99
N GLU A 200 -36.86 33.75 -5.18
CA GLU A 200 -37.14 34.39 -6.47
C GLU A 200 -36.16 33.97 -7.58
N VAL A 201 -34.89 33.77 -7.23
CA VAL A 201 -33.82 33.47 -8.19
C VAL A 201 -33.82 32.01 -8.62
N TYR A 202 -34.03 31.08 -7.68
CA TYR A 202 -33.90 29.64 -7.90
C TYR A 202 -35.23 28.89 -7.84
N GLY A 203 -36.29 29.49 -7.29
CA GLY A 203 -37.57 28.83 -7.06
C GLY A 203 -37.52 27.89 -5.85
N SER A 204 -38.59 27.12 -5.70
CA SER A 204 -38.68 26.03 -4.73
C SER A 204 -38.85 24.69 -5.46
N PHE A 205 -38.94 23.57 -4.73
CA PHE A 205 -39.25 22.29 -5.37
C PHE A 205 -40.66 22.24 -5.98
N GLU A 206 -41.55 23.14 -5.55
CA GLU A 206 -42.94 23.23 -6.00
C GLU A 206 -43.14 24.32 -7.06
N ALA A 207 -42.44 25.45 -6.93
CA ALA A 207 -42.58 26.62 -7.80
C ALA A 207 -41.32 26.86 -8.64
N SER A 208 -41.51 27.11 -9.94
CA SER A 208 -40.42 27.50 -10.85
C SER A 208 -39.84 28.87 -10.48
N SER A 209 -38.57 29.12 -10.82
CA SER A 209 -37.94 30.42 -10.53
C SER A 209 -38.54 31.57 -11.33
N SER A 210 -38.71 32.73 -10.68
CA SER A 210 -39.22 33.95 -11.33
C SER A 210 -38.17 34.65 -12.19
N LYS A 211 -36.90 34.69 -11.75
CA LYS A 211 -35.84 35.43 -12.46
C LYS A 211 -35.17 34.61 -13.56
N LYS A 212 -34.96 33.31 -13.34
CA LYS A 212 -34.28 32.45 -14.32
C LYS A 212 -35.30 31.75 -15.20
N LYS A 213 -35.39 32.17 -16.46
CA LYS A 213 -36.35 31.60 -17.41
C LYS A 213 -36.10 30.10 -17.61
N GLY A 214 -37.13 29.29 -17.37
CA GLY A 214 -37.10 27.83 -17.57
C GLY A 214 -36.22 27.07 -16.57
N PHE A 215 -35.74 27.72 -15.51
CA PHE A 215 -34.95 27.05 -14.48
C PHE A 215 -35.87 26.41 -13.43
N VAL A 216 -35.57 25.15 -13.13
CA VAL A 216 -36.21 24.34 -12.10
C VAL A 216 -35.10 23.67 -11.29
N LEU A 217 -35.29 23.55 -9.97
CA LEU A 217 -34.36 22.85 -9.10
C LEU A 217 -34.19 21.39 -9.55
N PRO A 218 -32.95 20.88 -9.65
CA PRO A 218 -32.71 19.51 -10.06
C PRO A 218 -33.31 18.56 -9.03
N ARG A 219 -34.16 17.64 -9.49
CA ARG A 219 -34.74 16.62 -8.61
C ARG A 219 -33.67 15.59 -8.26
N PRO A 220 -33.47 15.29 -6.96
CA PRO A 220 -32.53 14.24 -6.56
C PRO A 220 -33.03 12.88 -7.08
N LYS A 221 -32.09 11.98 -7.41
CA LYS A 221 -32.42 10.62 -7.88
C LYS A 221 -33.12 9.78 -6.80
N MET A 222 -32.85 10.08 -5.54
CA MET A 222 -33.45 9.44 -4.38
C MET A 222 -34.20 10.49 -3.58
N THR A 223 -35.36 10.14 -3.06
CA THR A 223 -36.12 11.00 -2.14
C THR A 223 -35.43 11.10 -0.78
N ASN A 224 -34.98 9.96 -0.24
CA ASN A 224 -34.24 9.86 1.02
C ASN A 224 -32.78 9.49 0.75
N ALA A 225 -31.85 10.27 1.28
CA ALA A 225 -30.41 10.00 1.15
C ALA A 225 -29.86 9.04 2.23
N ASP A 226 -30.61 8.82 3.31
CA ASP A 226 -30.20 7.93 4.40
C ASP A 226 -30.44 6.46 4.02
N LEU A 227 -29.42 5.89 3.38
CA LEU A 227 -29.39 4.47 3.03
C LEU A 227 -29.38 3.56 4.26
N GLY A 228 -28.80 4.01 5.38
CA GLY A 228 -28.74 3.20 6.61
C GLY A 228 -30.13 2.93 7.15
N ARG A 229 -30.96 3.97 7.22
CA ARG A 229 -32.37 3.84 7.59
C ARG A 229 -33.14 2.94 6.64
N LEU A 230 -32.95 3.09 5.32
CA LEU A 230 -33.65 2.29 4.32
C LEU A 230 -33.24 0.81 4.38
N ILE A 231 -31.94 0.54 4.51
CA ILE A 231 -31.41 -0.83 4.57
C ILE A 231 -31.88 -1.53 5.85
N ASN A 232 -31.96 -0.81 6.97
CA ASN A 232 -32.36 -1.37 8.26
C ASN A 232 -33.88 -1.39 8.47
N SER A 233 -34.68 -1.02 7.46
CA SER A 233 -36.12 -1.09 7.57
C SER A 233 -36.59 -2.54 7.55
N ASP A 234 -37.69 -2.83 8.25
CA ASP A 234 -38.19 -4.20 8.42
C ASP A 234 -38.59 -4.82 7.08
N GLU A 235 -39.08 -4.01 6.14
CA GLU A 235 -39.45 -4.46 4.79
C GLU A 235 -38.26 -5.00 4.01
N VAL A 236 -37.07 -4.41 4.19
CA VAL A 236 -35.84 -4.87 3.56
C VAL A 236 -35.26 -6.05 4.35
N GLN A 237 -35.13 -5.92 5.67
CA GLN A 237 -34.49 -6.94 6.51
C GLN A 237 -35.27 -8.25 6.57
N SER A 238 -36.60 -8.24 6.44
CA SER A 238 -37.41 -9.46 6.37
C SER A 238 -37.15 -10.31 5.12
N VAL A 239 -36.67 -9.69 4.03
CA VAL A 239 -36.38 -10.37 2.75
C VAL A 239 -34.89 -10.70 2.60
N VAL A 240 -34.01 -9.96 3.26
CA VAL A 240 -32.55 -10.13 3.15
C VAL A 240 -32.11 -11.46 3.75
N LYS A 241 -31.30 -12.21 2.98
CA LYS A 241 -30.68 -13.45 3.44
C LYS A 241 -29.63 -13.17 4.53
N PRO A 242 -29.44 -14.07 5.50
CA PRO A 242 -28.42 -13.90 6.52
C PRO A 242 -27.02 -13.82 5.91
N ILE A 243 -26.14 -13.03 6.55
CA ILE A 243 -24.76 -12.84 6.10
C ILE A 243 -23.96 -14.14 6.20
N ASN A 244 -23.27 -14.50 5.10
CA ASN A 244 -22.28 -15.57 5.10
C ASN A 244 -21.02 -15.13 5.86
N LYS A 245 -20.81 -15.65 7.07
CA LYS A 245 -19.67 -15.30 7.93
C LYS A 245 -18.36 -15.99 7.52
N GLU A 246 -18.43 -17.07 6.75
CA GLU A 246 -17.26 -17.87 6.41
C GLU A 246 -16.56 -17.37 5.14
N VAL A 247 -15.48 -16.61 5.33
CA VAL A 247 -14.56 -16.29 4.23
C VAL A 247 -13.34 -17.21 4.32
N LYS A 248 -13.36 -18.33 3.58
CA LYS A 248 -12.22 -19.27 3.50
C LYS A 248 -11.08 -18.62 2.70
N ARG A 249 -10.05 -18.13 3.39
CA ARG A 249 -8.82 -17.64 2.75
C ARG A 249 -8.01 -18.82 2.21
N ARG A 250 -7.42 -18.65 1.03
CA ARG A 250 -6.51 -19.66 0.47
C ARG A 250 -5.21 -19.65 1.26
N GLU A 251 -4.96 -20.71 1.99
CA GLU A 251 -3.67 -20.96 2.63
C GLU A 251 -2.65 -21.49 1.61
N ALA A 252 -1.35 -21.35 1.93
CA ALA A 252 -0.29 -21.92 1.12
C ALA A 252 -0.45 -23.46 1.06
N ARG A 253 -0.51 -23.99 -0.16
CA ARG A 253 -0.60 -25.45 -0.37
C ARG A 253 0.72 -26.10 0.02
N LYS A 254 0.70 -26.87 1.11
CA LYS A 254 1.85 -27.69 1.54
C LYS A 254 1.96 -28.90 0.62
N ASN A 255 3.16 -29.19 0.11
CA ASN A 255 3.41 -30.38 -0.70
C ASN A 255 3.26 -31.64 0.18
N PRO A 256 2.31 -32.56 -0.12
CA PRO A 256 2.12 -33.74 0.70
C PRO A 256 3.36 -34.63 0.68
N LEU A 257 3.98 -34.90 -0.46
CA LEU A 257 5.12 -35.83 -0.54
C LEU A 257 6.32 -35.43 0.33
N LYS A 258 6.49 -34.13 0.60
CA LYS A 258 7.57 -33.61 1.45
C LYS A 258 7.13 -33.33 2.89
N ASN A 259 5.83 -33.14 3.15
CA ASN A 259 5.31 -32.76 4.47
C ASN A 259 4.47 -33.90 5.06
N ALA A 260 4.99 -34.56 6.09
CA ALA A 260 4.34 -35.71 6.72
C ALA A 260 2.93 -35.39 7.27
N ALA A 261 2.70 -34.21 7.85
CA ALA A 261 1.36 -33.83 8.35
C ALA A 261 0.35 -33.64 7.21
N ALA A 262 0.81 -33.12 6.06
CA ALA A 262 -0.01 -33.02 4.87
C ALA A 262 -0.31 -34.40 4.26
N VAL A 263 0.65 -35.34 4.23
CA VAL A 263 0.35 -36.73 3.83
C VAL A 263 -0.62 -37.37 4.79
N LEU A 264 -0.42 -37.26 6.10
CA LEU A 264 -1.28 -37.92 7.09
C LEU A 264 -2.73 -37.45 7.02
N LYS A 265 -2.94 -36.16 6.69
CA LYS A 265 -4.28 -35.63 6.43
C LYS A 265 -4.96 -36.26 5.20
N LEU A 266 -4.17 -36.66 4.19
CA LEU A 266 -4.66 -37.27 2.95
C LEU A 266 -4.73 -38.80 3.02
N ASN A 267 -3.75 -39.43 3.67
CA ASN A 267 -3.57 -40.86 3.79
C ASN A 267 -3.21 -41.22 5.25
N PRO A 268 -4.18 -41.69 6.06
CA PRO A 268 -3.94 -42.08 7.43
C PRO A 268 -3.02 -43.31 7.57
N TYR A 269 -2.98 -44.20 6.58
CA TYR A 269 -2.14 -45.40 6.57
C TYR A 269 -0.64 -45.09 6.34
N PHE A 270 -0.29 -43.86 5.93
CA PHE A 270 1.11 -43.47 5.73
C PHE A 270 1.95 -43.63 7.00
N GLY A 271 1.36 -43.38 8.17
CA GLY A 271 2.04 -43.50 9.46
C GLY A 271 2.45 -44.93 9.79
N THR A 272 1.55 -45.90 9.59
CA THR A 272 1.81 -47.32 9.82
C THR A 272 2.80 -47.86 8.80
N ALA A 273 2.62 -47.55 7.52
CA ALA A 273 3.53 -47.95 6.45
C ALA A 273 4.98 -47.47 6.72
N ARG A 274 5.15 -46.22 7.17
CA ARG A 274 6.47 -45.67 7.51
C ARG A 274 7.09 -46.37 8.72
N ARG A 275 6.31 -46.67 9.77
CA ARG A 275 6.79 -47.44 10.93
C ARG A 275 7.24 -48.84 10.52
N MET A 276 6.45 -49.53 9.71
CA MET A 276 6.79 -50.87 9.21
C MET A 276 8.07 -50.85 8.37
N ALA A 277 8.25 -49.84 7.51
CA ALA A 277 9.47 -49.68 6.72
C ALA A 277 10.72 -49.48 7.59
N VAL A 278 10.63 -48.66 8.64
CA VAL A 278 11.74 -48.41 9.58
C VAL A 278 12.11 -49.69 10.34
N LEU A 279 11.12 -50.43 10.84
CA LEU A 279 11.36 -51.71 11.53
C LEU A 279 12.00 -52.75 10.59
N ALA A 280 11.51 -52.84 9.36
CA ALA A 280 12.07 -53.73 8.34
C ALA A 280 13.50 -53.34 7.96
N GLU A 281 13.81 -52.04 7.86
CA GLU A 281 15.17 -51.56 7.59
C GLU A 281 16.13 -51.91 8.73
N ALA A 282 15.73 -51.68 9.99
CA ALA A 282 16.52 -52.06 11.17
C ALA A 282 16.82 -53.57 11.18
N ALA A 283 15.82 -54.41 10.87
CA ALA A 283 16.00 -55.85 10.74
C ALA A 283 16.96 -56.22 9.61
N ARG A 284 16.84 -55.58 8.44
CA ARG A 284 17.73 -55.79 7.27
C ARG A 284 19.18 -55.42 7.58
N VAL A 285 19.41 -54.30 8.26
CA VAL A 285 20.76 -53.86 8.66
C VAL A 285 21.39 -54.86 9.62
N LYS A 286 20.63 -55.35 10.60
CA LYS A 286 21.09 -56.39 11.54
C LYS A 286 21.46 -57.68 10.80
N ALA A 287 20.55 -58.19 9.97
CA ALA A 287 20.77 -59.40 9.17
C ALA A 287 21.95 -59.25 8.20
N ARG A 288 22.13 -58.08 7.58
CA ARG A 288 23.30 -57.80 6.72
C ARG A 288 24.60 -57.81 7.50
N LYS A 289 24.64 -57.23 8.71
CA LYS A 289 25.83 -57.26 9.57
C LYS A 289 26.18 -58.69 10.00
N GLU A 290 25.20 -59.49 10.39
CA GLU A 290 25.39 -60.91 10.74
C GLU A 290 25.88 -61.73 9.53
N LYS A 291 25.30 -61.50 8.34
CA LYS A 291 25.75 -62.12 7.08
C LYS A 291 27.17 -61.70 6.69
N ILE A 292 27.56 -60.45 6.92
CA ILE A 292 28.92 -59.99 6.68
C ILE A 292 29.87 -60.60 7.71
N ASN A 293 29.51 -60.67 8.99
CA ASN A 293 30.35 -61.27 10.03
C ASN A 293 30.56 -62.78 9.82
N SER A 294 29.53 -63.51 9.41
CA SER A 294 29.66 -64.93 9.03
C SER A 294 30.52 -65.12 7.78
N LYS A 295 30.49 -64.21 6.81
CA LYS A 295 31.42 -64.22 5.67
C LYS A 295 32.84 -63.76 6.01
N ARG A 296 33.00 -63.02 7.11
CA ARG A 296 34.29 -62.55 7.63
C ARG A 296 34.99 -63.59 8.52
N THR A 297 34.39 -64.76 8.77
CA THR A 297 35.16 -65.91 9.27
C THR A 297 36.28 -66.16 8.27
N LYS A 298 37.52 -66.02 8.74
CA LYS A 298 38.70 -66.00 7.88
C LYS A 298 38.72 -67.28 7.04
N LEU A 299 38.72 -67.16 5.71
CA LEU A 299 39.13 -68.25 4.81
C LEU A 299 40.44 -68.81 5.35
N SER A 300 40.64 -70.13 5.28
CA SER A 300 41.91 -70.71 5.73
C SER A 300 43.06 -70.03 4.96
N ALA A 301 44.23 -69.88 5.58
CA ALA A 301 45.35 -69.20 4.93
C ALA A 301 45.69 -69.81 3.56
N GLU A 302 45.42 -71.10 3.41
CA GLU A 302 45.61 -71.89 2.18
C GLU A 302 44.56 -71.60 1.10
N GLU A 303 43.29 -71.39 1.46
CA GLU A 303 42.24 -71.02 0.50
C GLU A 303 42.44 -69.58 0.01
N ALA A 304 42.81 -68.68 0.91
CA ALA A 304 43.13 -67.31 0.57
C ALA A 304 44.39 -67.21 -0.31
N SER A 305 45.39 -68.06 -0.10
CA SER A 305 46.59 -68.11 -0.95
C SER A 305 46.28 -68.69 -2.33
N LYS A 306 45.45 -69.74 -2.44
CA LYS A 306 44.98 -70.30 -3.72
C LYS A 306 44.22 -69.28 -4.57
N ILE A 307 43.30 -68.53 -3.97
CA ILE A 307 42.54 -67.48 -4.70
C ILE A 307 43.46 -66.34 -5.14
N LYS A 308 44.39 -65.90 -4.28
CA LYS A 308 45.39 -64.89 -4.65
C LYS A 308 46.36 -65.39 -5.71
N ALA A 309 46.73 -66.67 -5.69
CA ALA A 309 47.59 -67.31 -6.68
C ALA A 309 46.90 -67.41 -8.04
N ALA A 310 45.62 -67.82 -8.08
CA ALA A 310 44.82 -67.81 -9.31
C ALA A 310 44.67 -66.39 -9.88
N GLY A 311 44.41 -65.40 -9.03
CA GLY A 311 44.37 -63.99 -9.45
C GLY A 311 45.71 -63.46 -9.95
N LYS A 312 46.82 -63.81 -9.28
CA LYS A 312 48.17 -63.46 -9.74
C LYS A 312 48.54 -64.16 -11.04
N ALA A 313 48.17 -65.42 -11.22
CA ALA A 313 48.40 -66.17 -12.46
C ALA A 313 47.67 -65.51 -13.63
N TRP A 314 46.39 -65.14 -13.43
CA TRP A 314 45.64 -64.38 -14.44
C TRP A 314 46.28 -63.02 -14.75
N TYR A 315 46.71 -62.26 -13.74
CA TYR A 315 47.41 -60.99 -13.97
C TYR A 315 48.78 -61.18 -14.66
N GLN A 316 49.52 -62.24 -14.36
CA GLN A 316 50.79 -62.56 -15.03
C GLN A 316 50.59 -62.88 -16.52
N THR A 317 49.49 -63.56 -16.89
CA THR A 317 49.14 -63.75 -18.31
C THR A 317 48.82 -62.44 -19.06
N MET A 318 48.61 -61.33 -18.35
CA MET A 318 48.34 -60.00 -18.94
C MET A 318 49.54 -59.04 -18.91
N ILE A 319 50.68 -59.43 -18.34
CA ILE A 319 51.84 -58.53 -18.15
C ILE A 319 52.89 -58.66 -19.27
N SER A 320 52.86 -59.72 -20.10
CA SER A 320 53.86 -59.93 -21.16
C SER A 320 53.24 -60.09 -22.55
N ASP A 321 53.10 -58.98 -23.28
CA ASP A 321 52.83 -58.95 -24.73
C ASP A 321 54.15 -58.93 -25.56
N SER A 322 55.27 -59.41 -25.00
CA SER A 322 56.57 -59.47 -25.70
C SER A 322 57.17 -60.89 -25.71
N ASP A 323 57.19 -61.49 -26.90
CA ASP A 323 58.04 -62.54 -27.50
C ASP A 323 58.47 -63.79 -26.70
N TYR A 324 58.02 -64.04 -25.47
CA TYR A 324 58.40 -65.24 -24.68
C TYR A 324 57.24 -66.11 -24.19
N THR A 325 56.04 -66.00 -24.77
CA THR A 325 54.85 -66.79 -24.35
C THR A 325 54.07 -67.44 -25.49
N GLU A 326 54.72 -67.74 -26.63
CA GLU A 326 54.04 -68.46 -27.70
C GLU A 326 53.52 -69.84 -27.26
N PHE A 327 54.06 -70.49 -26.22
CA PHE A 327 53.64 -71.85 -25.84
C PHE A 327 52.22 -72.00 -25.27
N ASP A 328 51.74 -71.07 -24.43
CA ASP A 328 50.38 -71.16 -23.84
C ASP A 328 49.28 -70.69 -24.81
N VAL A 329 49.61 -69.74 -25.68
CA VAL A 329 48.72 -69.30 -26.75
C VAL A 329 48.59 -70.41 -27.81
N PHE A 330 49.69 -71.06 -28.18
CA PHE A 330 49.71 -72.10 -29.21
C PHE A 330 48.98 -73.39 -28.77
N SER A 331 49.13 -73.79 -27.50
CA SER A 331 48.39 -74.94 -26.95
C SER A 331 46.88 -74.69 -26.87
N LYS A 332 46.45 -73.46 -26.56
CA LYS A 332 45.03 -73.06 -26.61
C LYS A 332 44.49 -73.00 -28.05
N TRP A 333 45.33 -72.66 -29.03
CA TRP A 333 44.93 -72.61 -30.45
C TRP A 333 44.82 -73.99 -31.10
N LEU A 334 45.76 -74.90 -30.81
CA LEU A 334 45.73 -76.29 -31.28
C LEU A 334 44.55 -77.07 -30.68
N GLY A 335 44.15 -76.80 -29.44
CA GLY A 335 43.01 -77.46 -28.80
C GLY A 335 41.63 -76.90 -29.19
N VAL A 336 41.56 -75.83 -29.98
CA VAL A 336 40.30 -75.19 -30.43
C VAL A 336 40.02 -75.46 -31.91
N SER A 337 41.01 -75.91 -32.69
CA SER A 337 40.86 -76.31 -34.08
C SER A 337 40.79 -77.83 -34.24
N GLN A 338 39.75 -78.44 -33.69
CA GLN A 338 39.22 -79.73 -34.14
C GLN A 338 37.72 -79.82 -33.91
#